data_AF-A0A1J4K610-F1
#
_entry.id   AF-A0A1J4K610-F1
#
_cell.length_a   1.000
_cell.length_b   1.000
_cell.length_c   1.000
_cell.angle_alpha   90.00
_cell.angle_beta   90.00
_cell.angle_gamma   90.00
#
_symmetry.space_group_name_H-M   'P 1'
#
loop_
_entity.id
_entity.type
_entity.pdbx_description
1 polymer ?
#
loop_
_entity_poly.entity_id
_entity_poly.type
_entity_poly.pdbx_seq_one_letter_code
_entity_poly.pdbx_strand_id
1 'polypeptide(L)' 'MGKVHGSLAQAGKVRSNTPKVHKMEKTKPLRGRAHIRKQYNKRFLAINPESKRKVGPNSQSQ' A
#
# COMPACT_ATOMS: atom_id res chain seq x y z
N MET A 1 1.02 -38.33 -17.23
CA MET A 1 1.28 -36.99 -17.78
C MET A 1 -0.06 -36.33 -18.06
N GLY A 2 -0.59 -35.58 -17.08
CA GLY A 2 -1.91 -34.96 -17.20
C GLY A 2 -1.90 -33.81 -18.21
N LYS A 3 -3.04 -33.58 -18.87
CA LYS A 3 -3.24 -32.45 -19.78
C LYS A 3 -2.96 -31.15 -19.03
N VAL A 4 -1.89 -30.45 -19.41
CA VAL A 4 -1.54 -29.13 -18.86
C VAL A 4 -2.38 -28.09 -19.61
N HIS A 5 -3.15 -27.29 -18.87
CA HIS A 5 -4.03 -26.27 -19.44
C HIS A 5 -3.34 -24.91 -19.35
N GLY A 6 -3.21 -24.24 -20.49
CA GLY A 6 -2.53 -22.95 -20.65
C GLY A 6 -1.39 -23.03 -21.67
N SER A 7 -1.41 -22.16 -22.68
CA SER A 7 -0.30 -22.05 -23.64
C SER A 7 0.81 -21.18 -23.06
N LEU A 8 2.07 -21.60 -23.26
CA LEU A 8 3.24 -20.83 -22.82
C LEU A 8 3.34 -19.47 -23.55
N ALA A 9 2.67 -19.34 -24.69
CA ALA A 9 2.70 -18.16 -25.55
C ALA A 9 2.22 -16.86 -24.88
N GLN A 10 1.46 -16.94 -23.79
CA GLN A 10 0.93 -15.76 -23.07
C GLN A 10 1.64 -15.49 -21.74
N ALA A 11 2.68 -16.27 -21.40
CA ALA A 11 3.42 -16.09 -20.16
C ALA A 11 4.11 -14.71 -20.14
N GLY A 12 3.92 -13.95 -19.06
CA GLY A 12 4.57 -12.66 -18.87
C GLY A 12 3.99 -11.46 -19.63
N LYS A 13 2.99 -11.68 -20.52
CA LYS A 13 2.37 -10.62 -21.37
C LYS A 13 1.99 -9.36 -20.59
N VAL A 14 1.39 -9.51 -19.41
CA VAL A 14 0.95 -8.35 -18.62
C VAL A 14 2.14 -7.55 -18.10
N ARG A 15 3.17 -8.22 -17.60
CA ARG A 15 4.35 -7.57 -17.03
C ARG A 15 5.21 -6.87 -18.09
N SER A 16 5.28 -7.43 -19.31
CA SER A 16 5.96 -6.79 -20.44
C SER A 16 5.22 -5.56 -20.96
N ASN A 17 3.88 -5.59 -20.94
CA ASN A 17 3.06 -4.50 -21.46
C ASN A 17 2.96 -3.32 -20.50
N THR A 18 3.04 -3.56 -19.17
CA THR A 18 2.98 -2.47 -18.19
C THR A 18 4.25 -1.62 -18.21
N PRO A 19 4.15 -0.27 -18.20
CA PRO A 19 5.32 0.59 -18.15
C PRO A 19 6.11 0.35 -16.84
N LYS A 20 7.44 0.33 -16.95
CA LYS A 20 8.31 0.16 -15.78
C LYS A 20 8.45 1.48 -15.04
N VAL A 21 7.66 1.68 -14.00
CA VAL A 21 7.77 2.87 -13.13
C VAL A 21 8.91 2.70 -12.14
N HIS A 22 9.87 3.63 -12.14
CA HIS A 22 10.95 3.68 -11.16
C HIS A 22 10.43 4.09 -9.78
N LYS A 23 11.07 3.59 -8.72
CA LYS A 23 10.71 3.98 -7.36
C LYS A 23 11.15 5.42 -7.13
N MET A 24 10.23 6.26 -6.66
CA MET A 24 10.56 7.61 -6.19
C MET A 24 11.42 7.53 -4.93
N GLU A 25 12.40 8.43 -4.81
CA GLU A 25 13.15 8.60 -3.58
C GLU A 25 12.24 9.13 -2.47
N LYS A 26 12.32 8.51 -1.29
CA LYS A 26 11.54 8.89 -0.10
C LYS A 26 12.46 8.93 1.10
N THR A 27 12.13 9.82 2.04
CA THR A 27 12.85 9.88 3.31
C THR A 27 12.76 8.55 4.04
N LYS A 28 13.83 8.20 4.77
CA LYS A 28 13.90 6.94 5.52
C LYS A 28 12.77 6.91 6.55
N PRO A 29 11.93 5.85 6.60
CA PRO A 29 10.90 5.76 7.61
C PRO A 29 11.52 5.63 9.00
N LEU A 30 10.88 6.25 9.99
CA LEU A 30 11.25 6.06 11.39
C LEU A 30 11.12 4.58 11.75
N ARG A 31 12.03 4.08 12.60
CA ARG A 31 12.07 2.68 13.05
C ARG A 31 11.95 2.60 14.58
N GLY A 32 11.61 1.41 15.08
CA GLY A 32 11.55 1.10 16.51
C GLY A 32 10.60 2.00 17.30
N ARG A 33 11.05 2.47 18.47
CA ARG A 33 10.26 3.28 19.40
C ARG A 33 9.72 4.57 18.77
N ALA A 34 10.51 5.21 17.90
CA ALA A 34 10.09 6.44 17.22
C ALA A 34 8.90 6.18 16.26
N HIS A 35 8.87 5.02 15.61
CA HIS A 35 7.75 4.63 14.75
C HIS A 35 6.48 4.36 15.56
N ILE A 36 6.60 3.65 16.67
CA ILE A 36 5.47 3.33 17.57
C ILE A 36 4.86 4.64 18.11
N ARG A 37 5.70 5.60 18.55
CA ARG A 37 5.22 6.92 19.00
C ARG A 37 4.45 7.66 17.90
N LYS A 38 4.98 7.66 16.66
CA LYS A 38 4.29 8.28 15.52
C LYS A 38 2.94 7.62 15.24
N GLN A 39 2.85 6.29 15.33
CA GLN A 39 1.60 5.56 15.14
C GLN A 39 0.57 5.87 16.23
N TYR A 40 0.99 5.90 17.50
CA TYR A 40 0.11 6.25 18.62
C TYR A 40 -0.46 7.66 18.46
N ASN A 41 0.41 8.65 18.22
CA ASN A 41 -0.01 10.03 18.03
C ASN A 41 -1.01 10.15 16.86
N LYS A 42 -0.75 9.48 15.73
CA LYS A 42 -1.65 9.51 14.57
C LYS A 42 -3.01 8.83 14.83
N ARG A 43 -3.04 7.75 15.63
CA ARG A 43 -4.24 6.92 15.84
C ARG A 43 -5.09 7.34 17.03
N PHE A 44 -4.53 8.03 18.01
CA PHE A 44 -5.25 8.30 19.26
C PHE A 44 -5.26 9.77 19.64
N LEU A 45 -4.14 10.49 19.49
CA LEU A 45 -4.07 11.90 19.87
C LEU A 45 -4.60 12.84 18.78
N ALA A 46 -4.32 12.54 17.51
CA ALA A 46 -4.66 13.41 16.39
C ALA A 46 -6.03 13.13 15.75
N ILE A 47 -6.79 12.15 16.26
CA ILE A 47 -8.15 11.87 15.76
C ILE A 47 -9.12 12.86 16.39
N ASN A 48 -9.94 13.53 15.59
CA ASN A 48 -11.02 14.39 16.08
C ASN A 48 -12.14 13.51 16.69
N PRO A 49 -12.37 13.56 18.02
CA PRO A 49 -13.41 12.76 18.67
C PRO A 49 -14.83 13.19 18.29
N GLU A 50 -15.01 14.40 17.77
CA GLU A 50 -16.31 14.96 17.36
C GLU A 50 -16.72 14.56 15.93
N SER A 51 -15.84 13.86 15.20
CA SER A 51 -16.15 13.38 13.86
C SER A 51 -17.28 12.35 13.91
N LYS A 52 -18.42 12.68 13.29
CA LYS A 52 -19.62 11.82 13.22
C LYS A 52 -19.39 10.47 12.55
N ARG A 53 -18.29 10.30 11.79
CA ARG A 53 -17.90 9.03 11.17
C ARG A 53 -16.42 8.76 11.40
N LYS A 54 -16.09 7.53 11.77
CA LYS A 54 -14.70 7.05 11.81
C LYS A 54 -14.18 6.90 10.38
N VAL A 55 -13.26 7.75 9.97
CA VAL A 55 -12.61 7.66 8.65
C VAL A 55 -11.46 6.66 8.71
N GLY A 56 -11.38 5.76 7.73
CA GLY A 56 -10.31 4.77 7.64
C GLY A 56 -8.95 5.40 7.27
N PRO A 57 -7.81 4.78 7.65
CA PRO A 57 -6.47 5.36 7.52
C PRO A 57 -5.99 5.59 6.07
N ASN A 58 -6.66 5.02 5.07
CA ASN A 58 -6.42 5.22 3.64
C ASN A 58 -7.75 5.43 2.89
N SER A 59 -8.68 6.16 3.51
CA SER A 59 -9.91 6.56 2.86
C SER A 59 -9.58 7.63 1.82
N GLN A 60 -9.69 7.28 0.54
CA GLN A 60 -9.60 8.25 -0.56
C GLN A 60 -11.01 8.76 -0.80
N SER A 61 -11.28 10.03 -0.48
CA SER A 61 -12.47 10.70 -1.04
C SER A 61 -12.11 11.10 -2.48
N GLN A 62 -13.03 10.82 -3.41
CA GLN A 62 -12.94 11.24 -4.80
C GLN A 62 -12.62 12.74 -4.91
#